data_AF-A0A383TJP9-F1
#
_entry.id   AF-A0A383TJP9-F1
#
_cell.length_a   1.000
_cell.length_b   1.000
_cell.length_c   1.000
_cell.angle_alpha   90.00
_cell.angle_beta   90.00
_cell.angle_gamma   90.00
#
_symmetry.space_group_name_H-M   'P 1'
#
loop_
_entity.id
_entity.type
_entity.pdbx_description
1 polymer ?
#
loop_
_entity_poly.entity_id
_entity_poly.type
_entity_poly.pdbx_seq_one_letter_code
_entity_poly.pdbx_strand_id
1 'polypeptide(L)'
;MDIKDQQAAQITCLQKNLSAIRKIAGWTSEQLGEKIGVTKQTISNLENGKTQMTLTQYIALRSIIDFEIQTNKGNLVLPQVVEVLLNNYDEYTEEEREKVTENVKTIAATASGGITGAALAAVSAGLLAGILNSPVATATTAAWLAKILKSKGK
;
A
#
# COMPACT_ATOMS: atom_id res chain seq x y z
N MET A 1 13.44 9.15 15.10
CA MET A 1 12.31 8.24 15.31
C MET A 1 12.89 6.88 15.64
N ASP A 2 12.44 6.20 16.70
CA ASP A 2 12.95 4.87 17.07
C ASP A 2 12.59 3.83 15.99
N ILE A 3 13.37 2.75 15.88
CA ILE A 3 13.15 1.68 14.89
C ILE A 3 11.78 1.00 15.13
N LYS A 4 11.35 0.86 16.38
CA LYS A 4 10.02 0.32 16.71
C LYS A 4 8.90 1.27 16.30
N ASP A 5 9.09 2.57 16.46
CA ASP A 5 8.14 3.59 16.01
C ASP A 5 7.98 3.55 14.49
N GLN A 6 9.07 3.34 13.75
CA GLN A 6 9.03 3.22 12.29
C GLN A 6 8.28 1.96 11.83
N GLN A 7 8.47 0.82 12.50
CA GLN A 7 7.71 -0.40 12.21
C GLN A 7 6.21 -0.20 12.44
N ALA A 8 5.83 0.35 13.59
CA ALA A 8 4.44 0.62 13.91
C ALA A 8 3.80 1.62 12.92
N ALA A 9 4.57 2.63 12.51
CA ALA A 9 4.15 3.62 11.52
C ALA A 9 3.90 3.01 10.13
N GLN A 10 4.78 2.12 9.65
CA GLN A 10 4.55 1.43 8.37
C GLN A 10 3.35 0.49 8.40
N ILE A 11 3.17 -0.25 9.50
CA ILE A 11 1.99 -1.11 9.69
C ILE A 11 0.71 -0.27 9.66
N THR A 12 0.71 0.84 10.39
CA THR A 12 -0.41 1.78 10.42
C THR A 12 -0.67 2.40 9.05
N CYS A 13 0.38 2.76 8.31
CA CYS A 13 0.27 3.31 6.95
C CYS A 13 -0.41 2.32 6.00
N LEU A 14 0.04 1.05 5.98
CA LEU A 14 -0.60 0.02 5.16
C LEU A 14 -2.05 -0.20 5.57
N GLN A 15 -2.33 -0.27 6.88
CA GLN A 15 -3.68 -0.47 7.37
C GLN A 15 -4.63 0.66 6.95
N LYS A 16 -4.24 1.93 7.16
CA LYS A 16 -5.04 3.10 6.78
C LYS A 16 -5.35 3.16 5.28
N ASN A 17 -4.47 2.60 4.45
CA ASN A 17 -4.58 2.63 3.00
C ASN A 17 -5.02 1.29 2.39
N LEU A 18 -5.33 0.27 3.21
CA LEU A 18 -5.60 -1.09 2.74
C LEU A 18 -6.76 -1.14 1.74
N SER A 19 -7.85 -0.42 2.03
CA SER A 19 -9.01 -0.37 1.15
C SER A 19 -8.69 0.29 -0.19
N ALA A 20 -7.90 1.36 -0.18
CA ALA A 20 -7.50 2.07 -1.39
C ALA A 20 -6.60 1.19 -2.26
N ILE A 21 -5.56 0.58 -1.67
CA ILE A 21 -4.64 -0.34 -2.34
C ILE A 21 -5.42 -1.50 -2.98
N ARG A 22 -6.34 -2.11 -2.22
CA ARG A 22 -7.16 -3.22 -2.71
C ARG A 22 -8.03 -2.83 -3.91
N LYS A 23 -8.66 -1.66 -3.87
CA LYS A 23 -9.47 -1.13 -4.99
C LYS A 23 -8.64 -0.86 -6.23
N ILE A 24 -7.43 -0.29 -6.06
CA ILE A 24 -6.48 -0.04 -7.15
C ILE A 24 -5.96 -1.36 -7.75
N ALA A 25 -5.79 -2.39 -6.92
CA ALA A 25 -5.46 -3.75 -7.36
C ALA A 25 -6.64 -4.48 -8.02
N GLY A 26 -7.86 -3.91 -7.99
CA GLY A 26 -9.06 -4.51 -8.57
C GLY A 26 -9.64 -5.67 -7.76
N TRP A 27 -9.33 -5.77 -6.47
CA TRP A 27 -9.81 -6.87 -5.62
C TRP A 27 -11.02 -6.49 -4.78
N THR A 28 -11.88 -7.46 -4.49
CA THR A 28 -12.89 -7.38 -3.42
C THR A 28 -12.26 -7.73 -2.06
N SER A 29 -12.88 -7.31 -0.94
CA SER A 29 -12.39 -7.67 0.40
C SER A 29 -12.35 -9.20 0.60
N GLU A 30 -13.18 -9.95 -0.12
CA GLU A 30 -13.21 -11.41 -0.10
C GLU A 30 -12.01 -12.00 -0.84
N GLN A 31 -11.74 -11.56 -2.07
CA GLN A 31 -10.56 -11.97 -2.83
C GLN A 31 -9.25 -11.66 -2.09
N LEU A 32 -9.15 -10.50 -1.43
CA LEU A 32 -7.98 -10.18 -0.62
C LEU A 32 -7.87 -11.10 0.60
N GLY A 33 -9.00 -11.43 1.24
CA GLY A 33 -9.04 -12.36 2.37
C GLY A 33 -8.55 -13.75 1.96
N GLU A 34 -9.06 -14.28 0.86
CA GLU A 34 -8.66 -15.58 0.30
C GLU A 34 -7.15 -15.65 0.00
N LYS A 35 -6.57 -14.59 -0.59
CA LYS A 35 -5.14 -14.51 -0.92
C LYS A 35 -4.22 -14.66 0.29
N ILE A 36 -4.66 -14.28 1.49
CA ILE A 36 -3.87 -14.40 2.73
C ILE A 36 -4.48 -15.38 3.74
N GLY A 37 -5.49 -16.15 3.36
CA GLY A 37 -6.12 -17.16 4.21
C GLY A 37 -6.93 -16.61 5.39
N VAL A 38 -7.60 -15.46 5.23
CA VAL A 38 -8.48 -14.88 6.25
C VAL A 38 -9.88 -14.58 5.70
N THR A 39 -10.84 -14.35 6.59
CA THR A 39 -12.22 -14.03 6.17
C THR A 39 -12.35 -12.62 5.61
N LYS A 40 -13.37 -12.38 4.78
CA LYS A 40 -13.81 -11.04 4.36
C LYS A 40 -14.05 -10.11 5.55
N GLN A 41 -14.58 -10.63 6.66
CA GLN A 41 -14.81 -9.86 7.89
C GLN A 41 -13.50 -9.40 8.52
N THR A 42 -12.45 -10.24 8.49
CA THR A 42 -11.11 -9.86 8.96
C THR A 42 -10.55 -8.70 8.15
N ILE A 43 -10.65 -8.76 6.82
CA ILE A 43 -10.23 -7.65 5.95
C ILE A 43 -11.04 -6.38 6.25
N SER A 44 -12.36 -6.50 6.36
CA SER A 44 -13.23 -5.36 6.70
C SER A 44 -12.87 -4.74 8.05
N ASN A 45 -12.57 -5.54 9.08
CA ASN A 45 -12.15 -5.04 10.38
C ASN A 45 -10.81 -4.29 10.31
N LEU A 46 -9.85 -4.79 9.53
CA LEU A 46 -8.58 -4.11 9.29
C LEU A 46 -8.77 -2.78 8.55
N GLU A 47 -9.54 -2.79 7.45
CA GLU A 47 -9.82 -1.60 6.62
C GLU A 47 -10.54 -0.49 7.42
N ASN A 48 -11.42 -0.86 8.35
CA ASN A 48 -12.18 0.07 9.18
C ASN A 48 -11.51 0.37 10.52
N GLY A 49 -10.29 -0.12 10.77
CA GLY A 49 -9.57 0.12 12.03
C GLY A 49 -10.22 -0.51 13.28
N LYS A 50 -11.17 -1.43 13.11
CA LYS A 50 -11.83 -2.14 14.24
C LYS A 50 -10.86 -3.06 14.98
N THR A 51 -9.84 -3.55 14.28
CA THR A 51 -8.75 -4.35 14.84
C THR A 51 -7.42 -3.82 14.33
N GLN A 52 -6.39 -3.79 15.18
CA GLN A 52 -5.04 -3.40 14.76
C GLN A 52 -4.41 -4.47 13.86
N MET A 53 -3.75 -4.04 12.78
CA MET A 53 -2.97 -4.92 11.91
C MET A 53 -1.75 -5.44 12.67
N THR A 54 -1.60 -6.77 12.69
CA THR A 54 -0.42 -7.42 13.24
C THR A 54 0.75 -7.41 12.26
N LEU A 55 1.98 -7.59 12.74
CA LEU A 55 3.16 -7.74 11.86
C LEU A 55 3.00 -8.91 10.88
N THR A 56 2.42 -10.03 11.31
CA THR A 56 2.15 -11.18 10.43
C THR A 56 1.20 -10.80 9.29
N GLN A 57 0.10 -10.09 9.59
CA GLN A 57 -0.84 -9.62 8.58
C GLN A 57 -0.20 -8.59 7.63
N TYR A 58 0.61 -7.67 8.17
CA TYR A 58 1.37 -6.72 7.37
C TYR A 58 2.26 -7.44 6.36
N ILE A 59 3.05 -8.43 6.82
CA ILE A 59 3.94 -9.20 5.96
C ILE A 59 3.16 -9.93 4.88
N ALA A 60 2.09 -10.65 5.25
CA ALA A 60 1.27 -11.39 4.29
C ALA A 60 0.65 -10.48 3.22
N LEU A 61 0.05 -9.36 3.64
CA LEU A 61 -0.55 -8.38 2.73
C LEU A 61 0.50 -7.77 1.81
N ARG A 62 1.65 -7.34 2.35
CA ARG A 62 2.71 -6.72 1.58
C ARG A 62 3.31 -7.68 0.55
N SER A 63 3.51 -8.95 0.93
CA SER A 63 3.97 -9.99 0.01
C SER A 63 2.99 -10.23 -1.15
N ILE A 64 1.68 -10.28 -0.89
CA ILE A 64 0.67 -10.44 -1.94
C ILE A 64 0.60 -9.21 -2.86
N ILE A 65 0.74 -8.01 -2.31
CA ILE A 65 0.79 -6.77 -3.10
C ILE A 65 2.03 -6.74 -4.00
N ASP A 66 3.21 -7.09 -3.48
CA ASP A 66 4.43 -7.16 -4.29
C ASP A 66 4.32 -8.21 -5.39
N PHE A 67 3.73 -9.39 -5.09
CA PHE A 67 3.47 -10.42 -6.09
C PHE A 67 2.54 -9.94 -7.21
N GLU A 68 1.47 -9.21 -6.86
CA GLU A 68 0.57 -8.61 -7.86
C GLU A 68 1.30 -7.60 -8.76
N ILE A 69 2.14 -6.73 -8.19
CA ILE A 69 2.97 -5.80 -8.97
C ILE A 69 3.92 -6.55 -9.93
N GLN A 70 4.45 -7.69 -9.48
CA GLN A 70 5.36 -8.49 -10.28
C GLN A 70 4.65 -9.25 -11.41
N THR A 71 3.44 -9.72 -11.19
CA THR A 71 2.73 -10.62 -12.12
C THR A 71 1.70 -9.92 -13.00
N ASN A 72 1.09 -8.83 -12.53
CA ASN A 72 0.10 -8.06 -13.26
C ASN A 72 0.72 -6.77 -13.82
N LYS A 73 1.45 -6.89 -14.94
CA LYS A 73 2.07 -5.73 -15.62
C LYS A 73 1.07 -4.76 -16.25
N GLY A 74 -0.21 -5.14 -16.34
CA GLY A 74 -1.27 -4.25 -16.79
C GLY A 74 -1.67 -3.20 -15.76
N ASN A 75 -1.39 -3.44 -14.47
CA ASN A 75 -1.66 -2.47 -13.41
C ASN A 75 -0.49 -1.48 -13.26
N LEU A 76 -0.61 -0.34 -13.94
CA LEU A 76 0.41 0.71 -13.92
C LEU A 76 0.38 1.56 -12.64
N VAL A 77 -0.69 1.47 -11.84
CA VAL A 77 -0.98 2.40 -10.73
C VAL A 77 -0.59 1.84 -9.38
N LEU A 78 -0.85 0.54 -9.15
CA LEU A 78 -0.46 -0.15 -7.91
C LEU A 78 1.03 0.04 -7.55
N PRO A 79 2.01 -0.11 -8.46
CA PRO A 79 3.41 0.11 -8.10
C PRO A 79 3.70 1.56 -7.68
N GLN A 80 3.09 2.56 -8.33
CA GLN A 80 3.26 3.98 -7.96
C GLN A 80 2.74 4.24 -6.54
N VAL A 81 1.57 3.69 -6.22
CA VAL A 81 0.92 3.86 -4.92
C VAL A 81 1.71 3.18 -3.80
N VAL A 82 2.24 1.99 -4.05
CA VAL A 82 3.10 1.29 -3.09
C VAL A 82 4.42 2.02 -2.87
N GLU A 83 4.98 2.62 -3.92
CA GLU A 83 6.22 3.41 -3.82
C GLU A 83 6.04 4.58 -2.84
N VAL A 84 5.04 5.44 -3.09
CA VAL A 84 4.81 6.65 -2.27
C VAL A 84 4.29 6.35 -0.87
N LEU A 85 3.48 5.30 -0.69
CA LEU A 85 2.92 5.02 0.64
C LEU A 85 3.88 4.26 1.55
N LEU A 86 4.67 3.35 0.99
CA LEU A 86 5.31 2.32 1.79
C LEU A 86 6.83 2.27 1.59
N ASN A 87 7.31 2.36 0.35
CA ASN A 87 8.75 2.25 0.08
C ASN A 87 9.49 3.53 0.50
N ASN A 88 8.91 4.69 0.21
CA ASN A 88 9.49 6.00 0.52
C ASN A 88 8.84 6.64 1.75
N TYR A 89 8.24 5.84 2.63
CA TYR A 89 7.47 6.32 3.80
C TYR A 89 8.25 7.32 4.66
N ASP A 90 9.55 7.10 4.83
CA ASP A 90 10.47 7.90 5.63
C ASP A 90 11.08 9.11 4.90
N GLU A 91 10.81 9.27 3.61
CA GLU A 91 11.28 10.41 2.82
C GLU A 91 10.33 11.62 2.88
N TYR A 92 9.13 11.43 3.43
CA TYR A 92 8.07 12.45 3.47
C TYR A 92 7.93 13.06 4.86
N THR A 93 7.50 14.32 4.92
CA THR A 93 6.96 14.97 6.11
C THR A 93 5.56 14.43 6.46
N GLU A 94 5.03 14.76 7.64
CA GLU A 94 3.65 14.38 8.00
C GLU A 94 2.62 15.01 7.04
N GLU A 95 2.81 16.27 6.66
CA GLU A 95 1.93 16.98 5.72
C GLU A 95 1.93 16.31 4.34
N GLU A 96 3.11 15.94 3.84
CA GLU A 96 3.23 15.19 2.59
C GLU A 96 2.58 13.81 2.69
N ARG A 97 2.71 13.11 3.82
CA ARG A 97 2.03 11.82 4.04
C ARG A 97 0.51 11.92 4.01
N GLU A 98 -0.03 12.98 4.61
CA GLU A 98 -1.47 13.23 4.59
C GLU A 98 -1.95 13.47 3.15
N LYS A 99 -1.24 14.33 2.41
CA LYS A 99 -1.50 14.59 1.00
C LYS A 99 -1.40 13.34 0.12
N VAL A 100 -0.38 12.50 0.34
CA VAL A 100 -0.25 11.19 -0.34
C VAL A 100 -1.48 10.33 -0.07
N THR A 101 -1.89 10.23 1.20
CA THR A 101 -3.04 9.42 1.60
C THR A 101 -4.34 9.92 0.94
N GLU A 102 -4.56 11.24 0.88
CA GLU A 102 -5.71 11.84 0.20
C GLU A 102 -5.69 11.60 -1.31
N ASN A 103 -4.54 11.79 -1.95
CA ASN A 103 -4.36 11.53 -3.37
C ASN A 103 -4.62 10.05 -3.71
N VAL A 104 -4.10 9.12 -2.91
CA VAL A 104 -4.33 7.67 -3.10
C VAL A 104 -5.80 7.31 -2.90
N LYS A 105 -6.50 7.91 -1.92
CA LYS A 105 -7.96 7.73 -1.77
C LYS A 105 -8.72 8.21 -3.01
N THR A 106 -8.32 9.33 -3.59
CA THR A 106 -8.91 9.88 -4.82
C THR A 106 -8.68 8.96 -6.03
N ILE A 107 -7.47 8.43 -6.17
CA ILE A 107 -7.14 7.41 -7.20
C ILE A 107 -8.01 6.17 -7.00
N ALA A 108 -8.15 5.67 -5.77
CA ALA A 108 -8.96 4.50 -5.47
C ALA A 108 -10.46 4.72 -5.70
N ALA A 109 -10.98 5.91 -5.41
CA ALA A 109 -12.36 6.28 -5.73
C ALA A 109 -12.58 6.31 -7.25
N THR A 110 -11.63 6.86 -8.00
CA THR A 110 -11.63 6.89 -9.47
C THR A 110 -11.61 5.47 -10.05
N ALA A 111 -10.76 4.60 -9.51
CA ALA A 111 -10.72 3.17 -9.87
C ALA A 111 -12.06 2.47 -9.58
N SER A 112 -12.65 2.74 -8.41
CA SER A 112 -13.96 2.19 -8.03
C SER A 112 -15.10 2.68 -8.92
N GLY A 113 -14.94 3.86 -9.54
CA GLY A 113 -15.86 4.40 -10.54
C GLY A 113 -15.73 3.77 -11.93
N GLY A 114 -14.86 2.76 -12.10
CA GLY A 114 -14.69 2.02 -13.35
C GLY A 114 -13.57 2.53 -14.26
N ILE A 115 -12.85 3.60 -13.88
CA ILE A 115 -11.70 4.09 -14.63
C ILE A 115 -10.51 3.16 -14.36
N THR A 116 -9.92 2.61 -15.42
CA THR A 116 -8.83 1.62 -15.33
C THR A 116 -7.74 1.89 -16.39
N GLY A 117 -6.68 1.08 -16.37
CA GLY A 117 -5.62 1.11 -17.39
C GLY A 117 -4.93 2.48 -17.52
N ALA A 118 -4.67 2.90 -18.75
CA ALA A 118 -3.94 4.13 -19.06
C ALA A 118 -4.64 5.40 -18.53
N ALA A 119 -5.97 5.42 -18.49
CA ALA A 119 -6.72 6.57 -17.97
C ALA A 119 -6.50 6.72 -16.45
N LEU A 120 -6.55 5.62 -15.70
CA LEU A 120 -6.26 5.65 -14.27
C LEU A 120 -4.79 6.01 -14.01
N ALA A 121 -3.87 5.55 -14.85
CA ALA A 121 -2.45 5.88 -14.79
C ALA A 121 -2.17 7.38 -15.03
N ALA A 122 -2.92 8.04 -15.91
CA ALA A 122 -2.80 9.48 -16.12
C ALA A 122 -3.28 10.27 -14.89
N VAL A 123 -4.38 9.83 -14.25
CA VAL A 123 -4.86 10.43 -13.00
C VAL A 123 -3.85 10.26 -11.87
N SER A 124 -3.29 9.06 -11.71
CA SER A 124 -2.29 8.81 -10.67
C SER A 124 -1.01 9.61 -10.92
N ALA A 125 -0.53 9.69 -12.16
CA ALA A 125 0.62 10.52 -12.51
C ALA A 125 0.37 11.99 -12.18
N GLY A 126 -0.79 12.54 -12.52
CA GLY A 126 -1.14 13.94 -12.22
C GLY A 126 -1.18 14.23 -10.72
N LEU A 127 -1.77 13.34 -9.93
CA LEU A 127 -1.89 13.52 -8.47
C LEU A 127 -0.56 13.30 -7.73
N LEU A 128 0.35 12.46 -8.26
CA LEU A 128 1.61 12.11 -7.61
C LEU A 128 2.85 12.81 -8.20
N ALA A 129 2.70 13.62 -9.26
CA ALA A 129 3.82 14.25 -10.01
C ALA A 129 4.79 15.10 -9.15
N GLY A 130 4.32 15.66 -8.03
CA GLY A 130 5.15 16.45 -7.11
C GLY A 130 5.61 15.71 -5.86
N ILE A 131 5.35 14.41 -5.77
CA ILE A 131 5.63 13.55 -4.60
C ILE A 131 6.65 12.47 -4.96
N LEU A 132 6.55 11.93 -6.18
CA LEU A 132 7.49 10.95 -6.70
C LEU A 132 8.83 11.64 -7.03
N ASN A 133 9.72 11.69 -6.04
CA ASN A 133 11.07 12.25 -6.20
C ASN A 133 12.07 11.24 -6.82
N SER A 134 11.66 9.97 -6.98
CA SER A 134 12.49 8.87 -7.46
C SER A 134 11.73 8.01 -8.49
N PRO A 135 12.45 7.32 -9.40
CA PRO A 135 11.85 6.34 -10.28
C PRO A 135 11.14 5.26 -9.47
N VAL A 136 9.93 4.87 -9.86
CA VAL A 136 9.17 3.80 -9.20
C VAL A 136 9.99 2.51 -9.24
N ALA A 137 10.49 2.10 -8.08
CA ALA A 137 11.27 0.88 -7.99
C ALA A 137 10.36 -0.33 -8.28
N THR A 138 10.88 -1.29 -9.05
CA THR A 138 10.26 -2.62 -9.10
C THR A 138 10.44 -3.26 -7.72
N ALA A 139 9.34 -3.40 -6.96
CA ALA A 139 9.38 -3.89 -5.59
C ALA A 139 10.09 -5.26 -5.52
N THR A 140 11.31 -5.27 -4.94
CA THR A 140 12.00 -6.50 -4.57
C THR A 140 11.64 -6.82 -3.13
N THR A 141 11.09 -8.01 -2.90
CA THR A 141 10.55 -8.45 -1.60
C THR A 141 11.60 -8.45 -0.47
N ALA A 142 12.90 -8.42 -0.80
CA ALA A 142 13.98 -8.51 0.17
C ALA A 142 14.24 -7.21 0.96
N ALA A 143 14.06 -6.03 0.37
CA ALA A 143 14.52 -4.77 0.97
C ALA A 143 13.61 -4.29 2.13
N TRP A 144 12.30 -4.18 1.89
CA TRP A 144 11.36 -3.73 2.93
C TRP A 144 11.24 -4.75 4.07
N LEU A 145 11.33 -6.05 3.76
CA LEU A 145 11.23 -7.10 4.77
C LEU A 145 12.46 -7.06 5.71
N ALA A 146 13.66 -6.82 5.17
CA ALA A 146 14.83 -6.59 6.00
C ALA A 146 14.67 -5.36 6.90
N LYS A 147 14.09 -4.26 6.37
CA LYS A 147 13.81 -3.03 7.13
C LYS A 147 12.81 -3.28 8.26
N ILE A 148 11.70 -3.98 8.00
CA ILE A 148 10.65 -4.24 9.00
C ILE A 148 11.12 -5.23 10.08
N LEU A 149 12.02 -6.17 9.77
CA LEU A 149 12.51 -7.18 10.71
C LEU A 149 13.72 -6.73 11.53
N LYS A 150 14.50 -5.74 11.07
CA LYS A 150 15.63 -5.17 11.82
C LYS A 150 15.26 -4.59 13.18
N SER A 151 13.96 -4.41 13.49
CA SER A 151 13.48 -4.02 14.84
C SER A 151 13.74 -5.06 15.95
N LYS A 152 14.24 -6.26 15.60
CA LYS A 152 14.61 -7.33 16.55
C LYS A 152 16.12 -7.54 16.74
N GLY A 153 16.96 -6.57 16.37
CA GLY A 153 18.36 -6.57 16.83
C GLY A 153 18.40 -6.25 18.33
N LYS A 154 18.95 -7.17 19.13
CA LYS A 154 19.17 -7.03 20.58
C LYS A 154 19.94 -5.75 20.94
#